data_AF-A0A199VWE0-F1
#
_entry.id   AF-A0A199VWE0-F1
#
_cell.length_a   1.000
_cell.length_b   1.000
_cell.length_c   1.000
_cell.angle_alpha   90.00
_cell.angle_beta   90.00
_cell.angle_gamma   90.00
#
_symmetry.space_group_name_H-M   'P 1'
#
loop_
_entity.id
_entity.type
_entity.pdbx_description
1 polymer ?
#
loop_
_entity_poly.entity_id
_entity_poly.type
_entity_poly.pdbx_seq_one_letter_code
_entity_poly.pdbx_strand_id
1 'polypeptide(L)'
;MKHCWDSLVELRSCTGEVILFFLNGETYLGPSCCRAIRVIEHHCWATDVLLASLGFTAQEGDILRCYCDPANDSSDPSTPPPPPAPPSISPGPASH
;
A
#
# COMPACT_ATOMS: atom_id res chain seq x y z
N MET A 1 -20.21 1.72 -4.12
CA MET A 1 -20.84 1.57 -2.79
C MET A 1 -20.55 0.20 -2.18
N LYS A 2 -21.12 -0.90 -2.69
CA LYS A 2 -20.90 -2.26 -2.14
C LYS A 2 -19.42 -2.67 -2.01
N HIS A 3 -18.60 -2.35 -3.01
CA HIS A 3 -17.16 -2.64 -2.96
C HIS A 3 -16.41 -1.98 -1.79
N CYS A 4 -16.78 -0.75 -1.39
CA CYS A 4 -16.19 -0.08 -0.23
C CYS A 4 -16.53 -0.76 1.08
N TRP A 5 -17.76 -1.26 1.18
CA TRP A 5 -18.21 -1.99 2.36
C TRP A 5 -17.59 -3.38 2.42
N ASP A 6 -17.51 -4.08 1.29
CA ASP A 6 -16.84 -5.39 1.21
C ASP A 6 -15.36 -5.26 1.61
N SER A 7 -14.64 -4.23 1.12
CA SER A 7 -13.26 -3.95 1.53
C SER A 7 -13.15 -3.49 2.98
N LEU A 8 -14.14 -2.79 3.53
CA LEU A 8 -14.16 -2.46 4.96
C LEU A 8 -14.25 -3.72 5.83
N VAL A 9 -15.09 -4.66 5.44
CA VAL A 9 -15.22 -5.96 6.13
C VAL A 9 -13.93 -6.77 6.00
N GLU A 10 -13.28 -6.73 4.83
CA GLU A 10 -11.98 -7.36 4.62
C GLU A 10 -10.90 -6.72 5.51
N LEU A 11 -10.85 -5.39 5.59
CA LEU A 11 -9.92 -4.66 6.47
C LEU A 11 -10.16 -4.99 7.95
N ARG A 12 -11.42 -5.17 8.36
CA ARG A 12 -11.78 -5.62 9.71
C ARG A 12 -11.21 -7.01 10.04
N SER A 13 -11.09 -7.90 9.05
CA SER A 13 -10.51 -9.23 9.28
C SER A 13 -9.01 -9.19 9.57
N CYS A 14 -8.31 -8.17 9.06
CA CYS A 14 -6.89 -7.97 9.25
C CYS A 14 -6.55 -7.01 10.41
N THR A 15 -7.53 -6.59 11.23
CA THR A 15 -7.28 -5.72 12.40
C THR A 15 -6.22 -6.30 13.34
N GLY A 16 -6.09 -7.63 13.43
CA GLY A 16 -4.99 -8.27 14.15
C GLY A 16 -3.61 -7.96 13.59
N GLU A 17 -3.44 -8.03 12.26
CA GLU A 17 -2.19 -7.67 11.56
C GLU A 17 -1.86 -6.20 11.77
N VAL A 18 -2.87 -5.33 11.69
CA VAL A 18 -2.70 -3.87 11.85
C VAL A 18 -2.32 -3.50 13.29
N ILE A 19 -2.98 -4.08 14.29
CA ILE A 19 -2.61 -3.87 15.70
C ILE A 19 -1.17 -4.32 15.95
N LEU A 20 -0.81 -5.49 15.41
CA LEU A 20 0.52 -6.08 15.62
C LEU A 20 1.61 -5.25 14.92
N PHE A 21 1.31 -4.70 13.74
CA PHE A 21 2.14 -3.76 12.99
C PHE A 21 2.48 -2.51 13.82
N PHE A 22 1.48 -1.89 14.47
CA PHE A 22 1.71 -0.71 15.31
C PHE A 22 2.35 -1.02 16.67
N LEU A 23 2.05 -2.17 17.29
CA LEU A 23 2.58 -2.52 18.61
C LEU A 23 4.03 -3.00 18.60
N ASN A 24 4.43 -3.76 17.57
CA ASN A 24 5.75 -4.37 17.52
C ASN A 24 6.70 -3.66 16.55
N GLY A 25 6.21 -2.74 15.71
CA GLY A 25 6.99 -2.07 14.67
C GLY A 25 7.39 -2.98 13.51
N GLU A 26 7.22 -4.28 13.66
CA GLU A 26 7.32 -5.29 12.62
C GLU A 26 6.17 -6.27 12.82
N THR A 27 5.21 -6.28 11.90
CA THR A 27 4.60 -7.50 11.37
C THR A 27 3.89 -7.16 10.08
N TYR A 28 4.29 -7.86 9.02
CA TYR A 28 3.78 -7.76 7.66
C TYR A 28 2.26 -7.57 7.58
N LEU A 29 1.80 -6.63 6.76
CA LEU A 29 0.41 -6.64 6.29
C LEU A 29 0.31 -7.57 5.10
N GLY A 30 -0.62 -8.53 5.19
CA GLY A 30 -0.85 -9.50 4.12
C GLY A 30 -1.33 -8.83 2.83
N PRO A 31 -1.18 -9.50 1.68
CA PRO A 31 -1.65 -8.99 0.39
C PRO A 31 -3.14 -8.64 0.37
N SER A 32 -3.98 -9.39 1.10
CA SER A 32 -5.42 -9.10 1.25
C SER A 32 -5.67 -7.83 2.08
N CYS A 33 -4.93 -7.64 3.18
CA CYS A 33 -5.02 -6.42 3.99
C CYS A 33 -4.64 -5.18 3.16
N CYS A 34 -3.52 -5.25 2.44
CA CYS A 34 -3.09 -4.14 1.60
C CYS A 34 -4.01 -3.89 0.41
N ARG A 35 -4.64 -4.92 -0.14
CA ARG A 35 -5.68 -4.75 -1.17
C ARG A 35 -6.89 -3.99 -0.61
N ALA A 36 -7.36 -4.35 0.58
CA ALA A 36 -8.48 -3.69 1.22
C ALA A 36 -8.19 -2.21 1.50
N ILE A 37 -6.99 -1.90 2.04
CA ILE A 37 -6.51 -0.54 2.27
C ILE A 37 -6.50 0.27 0.97
N ARG A 38 -5.89 -0.26 -0.11
CA ARG A 38 -5.83 0.41 -1.42
C ARG A 38 -7.23 0.70 -1.97
N VAL A 39 -8.17 -0.23 -1.84
CA VAL A 39 -9.54 -0.03 -2.32
C VAL A 39 -10.24 1.08 -1.53
N ILE A 40 -10.11 1.07 -0.20
CA ILE A 40 -10.72 2.08 0.67
C ILE A 40 -10.13 3.46 0.37
N GLU A 41 -8.80 3.58 0.33
CA GLU A 41 -8.09 4.85 0.10
C GLU A 41 -8.37 5.46 -1.28
N HIS A 42 -8.37 4.67 -2.35
CA HIS A 42 -8.43 5.21 -3.71
C HIS A 42 -9.82 5.24 -4.34
N HIS A 43 -10.75 4.41 -3.87
CA HIS A 43 -12.03 4.19 -4.56
C HIS A 43 -13.27 4.48 -3.71
N CYS A 44 -13.08 4.89 -2.45
CA CYS A 44 -14.19 5.20 -1.55
C CYS A 44 -14.30 6.71 -1.31
N TRP A 45 -15.55 7.16 -1.20
CA TRP A 45 -15.94 8.57 -1.14
C TRP A 45 -15.93 9.15 0.28
N ALA A 46 -15.71 8.29 1.28
CA ALA A 46 -15.70 8.64 2.70
C ALA A 46 -14.66 7.78 3.45
N THR A 47 -13.44 7.72 2.91
CA THR A 47 -12.32 6.94 3.43
C THR A 47 -12.08 7.18 4.92
N ASP A 48 -11.99 8.44 5.34
CA ASP A 48 -11.77 8.81 6.75
C ASP A 48 -12.87 8.30 7.68
N VAL A 49 -14.14 8.33 7.23
CA VAL A 49 -15.28 7.85 8.01
C VAL A 49 -15.29 6.32 8.10
N LEU A 50 -14.94 5.65 7.00
CA LEU A 50 -14.84 4.20 6.93
C LEU A 50 -13.72 3.70 7.84
N LEU A 51 -12.54 4.30 7.77
CA LEU A 51 -11.41 3.96 8.63
C LEU A 51 -11.69 4.28 10.10
N ALA A 52 -12.28 5.44 10.40
CA ALA A 52 -12.68 5.81 11.76
C ALA A 52 -13.69 4.82 12.36
N SER A 53 -14.56 4.21 11.55
CA SER A 53 -15.50 3.18 12.02
C SER A 53 -14.83 1.90 12.52
N LEU A 54 -13.59 1.63 12.07
CA LEU A 54 -12.74 0.54 12.56
C LEU A 54 -11.81 0.97 13.70
N GLY A 55 -11.88 2.24 14.12
CA GLY A 55 -11.03 2.81 15.16
C GLY A 55 -9.71 3.37 14.66
N PHE A 56 -9.51 3.48 13.33
CA PHE A 56 -8.31 4.11 12.78
C PHE A 56 -8.43 5.64 12.83
N THR A 57 -7.32 6.27 13.17
CA THR A 57 -7.13 7.70 12.97
C THR A 57 -6.73 7.99 11.51
N ALA A 58 -6.90 9.23 11.06
CA ALA A 58 -6.43 9.65 9.74
C ALA A 58 -4.93 9.39 9.55
N GLN A 59 -4.14 9.62 10.60
CA GLN A 59 -2.70 9.40 10.57
C GLN A 59 -2.33 7.90 10.47
N GLU A 60 -3.07 7.01 11.13
CA GLU A 60 -2.88 5.56 10.96
C GLU A 60 -3.26 5.11 9.55
N GLY A 61 -4.34 5.66 8.98
CA GLY A 61 -4.74 5.43 7.58
C GLY A 61 -3.63 5.81 6.60
N ASP A 62 -3.04 6.99 6.75
CA ASP A 62 -1.92 7.45 5.92
C ASP A 62 -0.69 6.53 5.99
N ILE A 63 -0.36 6.03 7.18
CA ILE A 63 0.74 5.08 7.38
C ILE A 63 0.46 3.76 6.68
N LEU A 64 -0.75 3.23 6.84
CA LEU A 64 -1.19 1.99 6.20
C LEU A 64 -1.21 2.10 4.67
N ARG A 65 -1.68 3.23 4.14
CA ARG A 65 -1.64 3.54 2.70
C ARG A 65 -0.20 3.52 2.19
N CYS A 66 0.71 4.24 2.86
CA CYS A 66 2.11 4.30 2.47
C CYS A 66 2.76 2.92 2.52
N TYR A 67 2.51 2.12 3.56
CA TYR A 67 3.03 0.76 3.67
C TYR A 67 2.57 -0.10 2.49
N CYS A 68 1.28 -0.01 2.18
CA CYS A 68 0.66 -0.81 1.15
C CYS A 68 0.85 -0.24 -0.26
N ASP A 69 1.56 0.86 -0.50
CA ASP A 69 1.77 1.35 -1.87
C ASP A 69 2.67 0.40 -2.68
N PRO A 70 2.37 0.12 -3.96
CA PRO A 70 3.11 -0.85 -4.79
C PRO A 70 4.59 -0.49 -5.05
N ALA A 71 5.03 0.70 -4.65
CA ALA A 71 6.46 1.05 -4.63
C ALA A 71 7.23 0.32 -3.51
N ASN A 72 6.54 -0.12 -2.45
CA ASN A 72 7.11 -0.87 -1.32
C ASN A 72 7.03 -2.40 -1.50
N ASP A 73 6.42 -2.89 -2.59
CA ASP A 73 6.36 -4.31 -2.99
C ASP A 73 7.73 -4.90 -3.43
N SER A 74 8.85 -4.21 -3.15
CA SER A 74 10.20 -4.71 -3.43
C SER A 74 10.66 -5.82 -2.46
N SER A 75 9.81 -6.24 -1.53
CA SER A 75 10.13 -7.23 -0.49
C SER A 75 9.54 -8.62 -0.77
N ASP A 76 8.96 -8.85 -1.95
CA ASP A 76 8.59 -10.20 -2.38
C ASP A 76 9.83 -10.93 -2.93
N PRO A 77 10.34 -11.99 -2.27
CA PRO A 77 11.48 -12.78 -2.78
C PRO A 77 11.18 -13.49 -4.11
N SER A 78 9.95 -13.40 -4.64
CA SER A 78 9.53 -14.03 -5.89
C SER A 78 9.68 -13.13 -7.13
N THR A 79 10.02 -11.84 -6.97
CA THR A 79 10.11 -10.92 -8.11
C THR A 79 11.56 -10.86 -8.63
N PRO A 80 11.85 -11.30 -9.87
CA PRO A 80 13.19 -11.15 -10.43
C PRO A 80 13.52 -9.65 -10.54
N PRO A 81 14.77 -9.25 -10.23
CA PRO A 81 15.16 -7.85 -10.28
C PRO A 81 14.93 -7.30 -11.70
N PRO A 82 14.53 -6.02 -11.83
CA PRO A 82 14.39 -5.40 -13.13
C PRO A 82 15.72 -5.47 -13.90
N PRO A 83 15.70 -5.74 -15.21
CA PRO A 83 16.91 -5.77 -16.00
C PRO A 83 17.64 -4.42 -15.91
N PRO A 84 18.99 -4.42 -15.93
CA PRO A 84 19.76 -3.19 -15.87
C PRO A 84 19.34 -2.26 -17.00
N ALA A 85 19.10 -0.99 -16.67
CA ALA A 85 18.76 0.03 -17.65
C ALA A 85 19.82 0.07 -18.76
N PRO A 86 19.42 0.17 -20.04
CA PRO A 86 20.36 0.31 -21.12
C PRO A 86 21.19 1.59 -20.93
N PRO A 87 22.49 1.58 -21.24
CA PRO A 87 23.34 2.75 -21.08
C PRO A 87 22.80 3.91 -21.93
N SER A 88 22.51 5.05 -21.28
CA SER A 88 22.22 6.31 -21.97
C SER A 88 23.46 6.73 -22.77
N ILE A 89 23.48 6.38 -24.05
CA ILE A 89 24.42 6.95 -25.01
C ILE A 89 23.95 8.39 -25.26
N SER A 90 24.57 9.34 -24.55
CA SER A 90 24.41 10.76 -24.82
C SER A 90 25.11 11.08 -26.15
N PRO A 91 24.43 11.67 -27.16
CA PRO A 91 25.10 12.10 -28.38
C PRO A 91 26.07 13.24 -28.05
N GLY A 92 27.37 13.01 -28.26
CA GLY A 92 28.38 14.07 -28.15
C GLY A 92 28.13 15.19 -29.17
N PRO A 93 28.52 16.44 -28.86
CA PRO A 93 28.29 17.57 -29.75
C PRO A 93 29.11 17.45 -31.04
N ALA A 94 28.46 17.73 -32.17
CA ALA A 94 29.09 17.80 -33.49
C ALA A 94 29.99 19.04 -33.59
N SER A 95 31.27 18.83 -33.91
CA SER A 95 32.22 19.90 -34.24
C SER A 95 32.09 20.26 -35.73
N HIS A 96 32.05 21.55 -36.04
CA HIS A 96 32.12 22.13 -37.39
C HIS A 96 33.41 22.95 -37.52
#